data_AF-X1PLH7-F1
#
_entry.id   AF-X1PLH7-F1
#
_cell.length_a   1.000
_cell.length_b   1.000
_cell.length_c   1.000
_cell.angle_alpha   90.00
_cell.angle_beta   90.00
_cell.angle_gamma   90.00
#
_symmetry.space_group_name_H-M   'P 1'
#
loop_
_entity.id
_entity.type
_entity.pdbx_description
1 polymer ?
#
loop_
_entity_poly.entity_id
_entity_poly.type
_entity_poly.pdbx_seq_one_letter_code
_entity_poly.pdbx_strand_id
1 'polypeptide(L)'
;EPPRDVLRSIPGLKLVEMDRIKEYAWCCGAGGGVNESNPEFSRWTADERIAEAESTGAEALVTACPWCEKNFNQAIKECGSSLKVYDVVELLEKTI
;
A
#
# COMPACT_ATOMS: atom_id res chain seq x y z
N GLU A 1 -11.69 0.29 -13.59
CA GLU A 1 -11.45 -1.08 -13.08
C GLU A 1 -11.81 -1.14 -11.60
N PRO A 2 -12.31 -2.27 -11.08
CA PRO A 2 -13.19 -2.25 -9.91
C PRO A 2 -12.62 -1.52 -8.67
N PRO A 3 -11.39 -1.78 -8.18
CA PRO A 3 -10.88 -1.06 -6.99
C PRO A 3 -10.64 0.44 -7.23
N ARG A 4 -10.18 0.82 -8.44
CA ARG A 4 -9.95 2.23 -8.78
C ARG A 4 -11.24 3.01 -8.98
N ASP A 5 -12.26 2.35 -9.53
CA ASP A 5 -13.58 2.97 -9.75
C ASP A 5 -14.25 3.27 -8.41
N VAL A 6 -14.11 2.36 -7.43
CA VAL A 6 -14.52 2.57 -6.04
C VAL A 6 -13.82 3.79 -5.43
N LEU A 7 -12.48 3.87 -5.52
CA LEU A 7 -11.73 5.00 -4.96
C LEU A 7 -12.12 6.33 -5.61
N ARG A 8 -12.33 6.36 -6.93
CA ARG A 8 -12.78 7.57 -7.66
C ARG A 8 -14.19 8.00 -7.31
N SER A 9 -15.01 7.10 -6.76
CA SER A 9 -16.38 7.44 -6.35
C SER A 9 -16.44 8.22 -5.04
N ILE A 10 -15.36 8.23 -4.26
CA ILE A 10 -15.27 8.92 -2.97
C ILE A 10 -15.10 10.44 -3.20
N PRO A 11 -16.04 11.29 -2.74
CA PRO A 11 -15.92 12.74 -2.88
C PRO A 11 -14.69 13.30 -2.15
N GLY A 12 -13.93 14.16 -2.83
CA GLY A 12 -12.73 14.80 -2.26
C GLY A 12 -11.46 13.94 -2.28
N LEU A 13 -11.56 12.66 -2.64
CA LEU A 13 -10.39 11.80 -2.80
C LEU A 13 -9.74 12.03 -4.17
N LYS A 14 -8.44 12.31 -4.18
CA LYS A 14 -7.63 12.36 -5.40
C LYS A 14 -6.82 11.08 -5.53
N LEU A 15 -7.20 10.22 -6.47
CA LEU A 15 -6.41 9.04 -6.79
C LEU A 15 -5.17 9.45 -7.59
N VAL A 16 -3.99 9.18 -7.04
CA VAL A 16 -2.69 9.23 -7.72
C VAL A 16 -2.15 7.82 -7.87
N GLU A 17 -1.31 7.61 -8.87
CA GLU A 17 -0.75 6.29 -9.18
C GLU A 17 0.78 6.33 -8.98
N MET A 18 1.33 5.22 -8.50
CA MET A 18 2.77 4.95 -8.52
C MET A 18 3.28 4.78 -9.96
N ASP A 19 4.60 4.79 -10.14
CA ASP A 19 5.20 4.54 -11.46
C ASP A 19 4.87 3.14 -11.98
N ARG A 20 4.97 2.13 -11.09
CA ARG A 20 4.69 0.72 -11.41
C ARG A 20 3.27 0.34 -10.98
N ILE A 21 2.39 0.22 -11.97
CA ILE A 21 0.98 -0.16 -11.79
C ILE A 21 0.63 -1.48 -12.48
N LYS A 22 -0.50 -2.06 -12.08
CA LYS A 22 -1.11 -3.25 -12.70
C LYS A 22 -0.13 -4.42 -12.79
N GLU A 23 0.12 -4.97 -13.97
CA GLU A 23 1.04 -6.10 -14.17
C GLU A 23 2.50 -5.78 -13.81
N TYR A 24 2.85 -4.50 -13.74
CA TYR A 24 4.19 -4.04 -13.33
C TYR A 24 4.28 -3.78 -11.83
N ALA A 25 3.16 -3.82 -11.10
CA ALA A 25 3.16 -3.59 -9.67
C ALA A 25 3.93 -4.69 -8.93
N TRP A 26 4.90 -4.26 -8.12
CA TRP A 26 5.63 -5.16 -7.24
C TRP A 26 4.78 -5.62 -6.04
N CYS A 27 5.10 -6.82 -5.55
CA CYS A 27 4.55 -7.41 -4.34
C CYS A 27 4.94 -6.59 -3.10
N CYS A 28 4.23 -6.77 -1.98
CA CYS A 28 4.63 -6.20 -0.69
C CYS A 28 5.75 -7.00 0.01
N GLY A 29 6.06 -8.21 -0.46
CA GLY A 29 7.09 -9.08 0.13
C GLY A 29 6.59 -10.09 1.18
N ALA A 30 5.35 -9.98 1.68
CA ALA A 30 4.89 -10.79 2.80
C ALA A 30 4.29 -12.17 2.43
N GLY A 31 3.82 -12.34 1.19
CA GLY A 31 3.10 -13.54 0.77
C GLY A 31 3.98 -14.78 0.64
N GLY A 32 3.35 -15.96 0.54
CA GLY A 32 4.04 -17.21 0.18
C GLY A 32 5.04 -17.75 1.22
N GLY A 33 4.96 -17.30 2.48
CA GLY A 33 5.88 -17.68 3.54
C GLY A 33 7.20 -16.88 3.55
N VAL A 34 7.34 -15.90 2.64
CA VAL A 34 8.55 -15.09 2.49
C VAL A 34 8.80 -14.22 3.72
N ASN A 35 7.73 -13.75 4.38
CA ASN A 35 7.87 -12.95 5.58
C ASN A 35 8.56 -13.73 6.72
N GLU A 36 8.32 -15.04 6.79
CA GLU A 36 8.93 -15.94 7.77
C GLU A 36 10.29 -16.48 7.31
N SER A 37 10.43 -16.85 6.04
CA SER A 37 11.67 -17.47 5.52
C SER A 37 12.76 -16.45 5.20
N ASN A 38 12.38 -15.25 4.76
CA ASN A 38 13.28 -14.20 4.27
C ASN A 38 12.78 -12.80 4.71
N PRO A 39 12.72 -12.52 6.03
CA PRO A 39 12.15 -11.29 6.57
C PRO A 39 12.85 -10.02 6.04
N GLU A 40 14.17 -10.06 5.83
CA GLU A 40 14.92 -8.92 5.28
C GLU A 40 14.48 -8.57 3.85
N PHE A 41 14.20 -9.59 3.02
CA PHE A 41 13.72 -9.38 1.65
C PHE A 41 12.27 -8.90 1.63
N SER A 42 11.42 -9.44 2.51
CA SER A 42 10.05 -8.95 2.70
C SER A 42 10.07 -7.46 3.07
N ARG A 43 10.94 -7.08 4.02
CA ARG A 43 11.10 -5.70 4.47
C ARG A 43 11.63 -4.79 3.37
N TRP A 44 12.70 -5.17 2.69
CA TRP A 44 13.27 -4.40 1.59
C TRP A 44 12.22 -4.12 0.50
N THR A 45 11.45 -5.14 0.11
CA THR A 45 10.41 -4.99 -0.90
C THR A 45 9.32 -4.01 -0.46
N ALA A 46 8.93 -4.06 0.82
CA ALA A 46 7.96 -3.12 1.38
C ALA A 46 8.49 -1.68 1.38
N ASP A 47 9.74 -1.47 1.79
CA ASP A 47 10.38 -0.15 1.83
C ASP A 47 10.45 0.49 0.42
N GLU A 48 10.82 -0.28 -0.61
CA GLU A 48 10.85 0.21 -2.01
C GLU A 48 9.46 0.67 -2.49
N ARG A 49 8.41 -0.06 -2.10
CA ARG A 49 7.03 0.30 -2.45
C ARG A 49 6.54 1.52 -1.68
N ILE A 50 6.93 1.68 -0.43
CA ILE A 50 6.63 2.87 0.38
C ILE A 50 7.31 4.09 -0.23
N ALA A 51 8.60 4.01 -0.55
CA ALA A 51 9.34 5.10 -1.17
C ALA A 51 8.74 5.52 -2.52
N GLU A 52 8.29 4.56 -3.32
CA GLU A 52 7.57 4.82 -4.56
C GLU A 52 6.20 5.48 -4.34
N ALA A 53 5.46 5.07 -3.31
CA ALA A 53 4.20 5.74 -2.97
C ALA A 53 4.44 7.19 -2.52
N GLU A 54 5.46 7.42 -1.69
CA GLU A 54 5.85 8.75 -1.22
C GLU A 54 6.30 9.67 -2.36
N SER A 55 7.00 9.15 -3.38
CA SER A 55 7.46 9.95 -4.52
C SER A 55 6.31 10.52 -5.35
N THR A 56 5.11 9.92 -5.29
CA THR A 56 3.90 10.45 -5.93
C THR A 56 3.29 11.65 -5.20
N GLY A 57 3.72 11.92 -3.96
CA GLY A 57 3.12 12.89 -3.07
C GLY A 57 1.81 12.41 -2.42
N ALA A 58 1.55 11.10 -2.42
CA ALA A 58 0.37 10.53 -1.76
C ALA A 58 0.46 10.65 -0.23
N GLU A 59 -0.67 10.95 0.41
CA GLU A 59 -0.79 10.97 1.88
C GLU A 59 -1.07 9.58 2.46
N ALA A 60 -1.58 8.67 1.63
CA ALA A 60 -1.92 7.32 2.02
C ALA A 60 -1.78 6.33 0.86
N LEU A 61 -1.39 5.10 1.20
CA LEU A 61 -1.40 3.92 0.34
C LEU A 61 -2.65 3.09 0.63
N VAL A 62 -3.30 2.57 -0.41
CA VAL A 62 -4.50 1.74 -0.28
C VAL A 62 -4.25 0.35 -0.83
N THR A 63 -4.67 -0.67 -0.10
CA THR A 63 -4.56 -2.10 -0.48
C THR A 63 -5.86 -2.83 -0.16
N ALA A 64 -6.14 -3.93 -0.85
CA ALA A 64 -7.25 -4.85 -0.51
C ALA A 64 -6.75 -6.16 0.12
N CYS A 65 -5.46 -6.24 0.43
CA CYS A 65 -4.79 -7.42 0.97
C CYS A 65 -4.33 -7.14 2.41
N PRO A 66 -4.88 -7.86 3.41
CA PRO A 66 -4.50 -7.71 4.81
C PRO A 66 -3.01 -7.99 5.09
N TRP A 67 -2.39 -8.87 4.31
CA TRP A 67 -0.95 -9.14 4.42
C TRP A 67 -0.10 -7.96 3.97
N CYS A 68 -0.48 -7.31 2.86
CA CYS A 68 0.16 -6.07 2.40
C CYS A 68 -0.02 -4.98 3.45
N GLU A 69 -1.23 -4.81 3.97
CA GLU A 69 -1.54 -3.81 4.98
C GLU A 69 -0.65 -3.99 6.22
N LYS A 70 -0.58 -5.21 6.77
CA LYS A 70 0.26 -5.53 7.92
C LYS A 70 1.74 -5.26 7.63
N ASN A 71 2.24 -5.70 6.48
CA ASN A 71 3.66 -5.57 6.15
C ASN A 71 4.06 -4.11 5.93
N PHE A 72 3.26 -3.33 5.20
CA PHE A 72 3.51 -1.90 5.00
C PHE A 72 3.42 -1.13 6.31
N ASN A 73 2.43 -1.40 7.16
CA ASN A 73 2.33 -0.76 8.48
C ASN A 73 3.55 -1.07 9.37
N GLN A 74 4.08 -2.29 9.31
CA GLN A 74 5.31 -2.62 10.02
C GLN A 74 6.51 -1.87 9.44
N ALA A 75 6.69 -1.91 8.12
CA ALA A 75 7.79 -1.25 7.43
C ALA A 75 7.79 0.28 7.66
N ILE A 76 6.62 0.93 7.59
CA ILE A 76 6.43 2.36 7.86
C ILE A 76 6.88 2.73 9.28
N LYS A 77 6.50 1.93 10.28
CA LYS A 77 6.92 2.15 11.67
C LYS A 77 8.44 2.03 11.82
N GLU A 78 9.05 1.09 11.11
CA GLU A 78 10.48 0.83 11.21
C GLU A 78 11.33 1.83 10.38
N CYS A 79 10.82 2.37 9.27
CA CYS A 79 11.51 3.40 8.47
C CYS A 79 11.20 4.84 8.91
N GLY A 80 10.20 5.04 9.77
CA GLY A 80 9.81 6.35 10.29
C GLY A 80 9.01 7.21 9.31
N SER A 81 8.41 6.60 8.29
CA SER A 81 7.54 7.29 7.33
C SER A 81 6.24 7.76 8.00
N SER A 82 5.68 8.87 7.51
CA SER A 82 4.34 9.35 7.90
C SER A 82 3.22 8.87 6.99
N LEU A 83 3.54 8.06 5.97
CA LEU A 83 2.56 7.51 5.03
C LEU A 83 1.54 6.67 5.80
N LYS A 84 0.25 6.81 5.48
CA LYS A 84 -0.79 5.96 6.06
C LYS A 84 -1.11 4.80 5.14
N VAL A 85 -1.51 3.67 5.71
CA VAL A 85 -1.98 2.51 4.93
C VAL A 85 -3.42 2.23 5.31
N TYR A 86 -4.27 2.08 4.31
CA TYR A 86 -5.68 1.76 4.49
C TYR A 86 -6.08 0.53 3.68
N ASP A 87 -6.99 -0.26 4.24
CA ASP A 87 -7.77 -1.19 3.44
C ASP A 87 -8.80 -0.41 2.59
N VAL A 88 -9.14 -0.93 1.39
CA VAL A 88 -10.14 -0.29 0.51
C VAL A 88 -11.50 -0.16 1.22
N VAL A 89 -11.91 -1.15 1.99
CA VAL A 89 -13.19 -1.16 2.73
C VAL A 89 -13.14 -0.20 3.90
N GLU A 90 -12.03 -0.17 4.66
CA GLU A 90 -11.83 0.79 5.76
C GLU A 90 -11.91 2.24 5.26
N LEU A 91 -11.31 2.52 4.10
CA LEU A 91 -11.33 3.85 3.54
C LEU A 91 -12.75 4.27 3.10
N LEU A 92 -13.54 3.35 2.55
CA LEU A 92 -14.94 3.60 2.22
C LEU A 92 -15.79 3.88 3.46
N GLU A 93 -15.60 3.12 4.53
CA GLU A 93 -16.34 3.30 5.78
C GLU A 93 -16.16 4.72 6.35
N LYS A 94 -14.97 5.32 6.20
CA LYS A 94 -14.68 6.69 6.66
C LYS A 94 -15.35 7.80 5.85
N THR A 95 -16.03 7.46 4.76
CA THR A 95 -16.65 8.43 3.84
C THR A 95 -18.17 8.51 3.99
N ILE A 96 -18.74 7.67 4.85
CA ILE A 96 -20.16 7.62 5.23
C ILE A 96 -20.32 8.30 6.59
#